data_AF-A0A1S2CTF3-F1
#
_entry.id   AF-A0A1S2CTF3-F1
#
_cell.length_a   1.000
_cell.length_b   1.000
_cell.length_c   1.000
_cell.angle_alpha   90.00
_cell.angle_beta   90.00
_cell.angle_gamma   90.00
#
_symmetry.space_group_name_H-M   'P 1'
#
loop_
_entity.id
_entity.type
_entity.pdbx_description
1 polymer ?
#
loop_
_entity_poly.entity_id
_entity_poly.type
_entity_poly.pdbx_seq_one_letter_code
_entity_poly.pdbx_strand_id
1 'polypeptide(L)'
;MRYLLLLPLLWTLPAQANNEAKCQQEFVGWMLHQQQQFSDRKSDKMERRRAERAIELARQEYDKQTSFCQTMQLVRSYKDGDPRFKPRTGEIHDFAPAS
;
A
#
# COMPACT_ATOMS: atom_id res chain seq x y z
N MET A 1 9.47 -36.38 29.71
CA MET A 1 8.53 -35.24 29.84
C MET A 1 9.20 -33.97 29.32
N ARG A 2 9.02 -33.61 28.04
CA ARG A 2 9.70 -32.45 27.44
C ARG A 2 8.90 -31.78 26.30
N TYR A 3 7.58 -31.98 26.28
CA TYR A 3 6.69 -31.42 25.25
C TYR A 3 5.68 -30.38 25.79
N LEU A 4 5.72 -30.07 27.09
CA LEU A 4 4.73 -29.19 27.73
C LEU A 4 4.96 -27.68 27.50
N LEU A 5 6.00 -27.28 26.77
CA LEU A 5 6.31 -25.87 26.52
C LEU A 5 5.79 -25.31 25.18
N LEU A 6 5.08 -26.11 24.37
CA LEU A 6 4.54 -25.66 23.07
C LEU A 6 3.08 -25.20 23.10
N LEU A 7 2.36 -25.43 24.20
CA LEU A 7 0.95 -25.05 24.35
C LEU A 7 0.64 -23.53 24.36
N PRO A 8 1.50 -22.61 24.83
CA PRO A 8 1.12 -21.19 24.86
C PRO A 8 1.12 -20.52 23.48
N LEU A 9 1.82 -21.10 22.49
CA LEU A 9 1.86 -20.58 21.10
C LEU A 9 0.54 -20.75 20.35
N LEU A 10 -0.28 -21.73 20.74
CA LEU A 10 -1.57 -22.00 20.07
C LEU A 10 -2.64 -20.96 20.41
N TRP A 11 -2.50 -20.23 21.51
CA TRP A 11 -3.49 -19.26 21.97
C TRP A 11 -3.29 -17.85 21.37
N THR A 12 -2.11 -17.54 20.85
CA THR A 12 -1.82 -16.22 20.21
C THR A 12 -2.13 -16.19 18.72
N LEU A 13 -2.05 -17.33 18.03
CA LEU A 13 -2.40 -17.49 16.61
C LEU A 13 -3.82 -17.02 16.23
N PRO A 14 -4.89 -17.38 16.95
CA PRO A 14 -6.25 -16.99 16.56
C PRO A 14 -6.48 -15.48 16.64
N ALA A 15 -5.85 -14.78 17.59
CA ALA A 15 -5.97 -13.32 17.70
C ALA A 15 -5.27 -12.60 16.54
N GLN A 16 -4.11 -13.11 16.11
CA GLN A 16 -3.34 -12.54 14.99
C GLN A 16 -4.06 -12.80 13.65
N ALA A 17 -4.65 -13.99 13.46
CA ALA A 17 -5.45 -14.32 12.28
C ALA A 17 -6.72 -13.46 12.14
N ASN A 18 -7.41 -13.17 13.25
CA ASN A 18 -8.62 -12.34 13.23
C ASN A 18 -8.30 -10.88 12.84
N ASN A 19 -7.12 -10.38 13.26
CA ASN A 19 -6.64 -9.06 12.86
C ASN A 19 -6.26 -9.02 11.37
N GLU A 20 -5.64 -10.08 10.87
CA GLU A 20 -5.21 -10.20 9.48
C GLU A 20 -6.39 -10.18 8.50
N ALA A 21 -7.48 -10.87 8.81
CA ALA A 21 -8.70 -10.85 8.00
C ALA A 21 -9.32 -9.44 7.88
N LYS A 22 -9.27 -8.66 8.97
CA LYS A 22 -9.71 -7.26 8.94
C LYS A 22 -8.81 -6.40 8.06
N CYS A 23 -7.49 -6.52 8.23
CA CYS A 23 -6.53 -5.82 7.39
C CYS A 23 -6.64 -6.21 5.91
N GLN A 24 -6.96 -7.47 5.61
CA GLN A 24 -7.24 -7.93 4.26
C GLN A 24 -8.44 -7.21 3.65
N GLN A 25 -9.55 -7.10 4.38
CA GLN A 25 -10.73 -6.37 3.90
C GLN A 25 -10.40 -4.90 3.65
N GLU A 26 -9.67 -4.26 4.56
CA GLU A 26 -9.19 -2.89 4.41
C GLU A 26 -8.27 -2.75 3.18
N PHE A 27 -7.36 -3.69 2.98
CA PHE A 27 -6.44 -3.73 1.85
C PHE A 27 -7.18 -3.85 0.51
N VAL A 28 -8.18 -4.73 0.42
CA VAL A 28 -8.99 -4.88 -0.80
C VAL A 28 -9.73 -3.59 -1.13
N GLY A 29 -10.38 -2.96 -0.12
CA GLY A 29 -11.07 -1.69 -0.31
C GLY A 29 -10.13 -0.57 -0.73
N TRP A 30 -8.96 -0.47 -0.08
CA TRP A 30 -7.93 0.51 -0.43
C TRP A 30 -7.37 0.27 -1.84
N MET A 31 -7.07 -0.98 -2.22
CA MET A 31 -6.52 -1.35 -3.52
C MET A 31 -7.51 -1.01 -4.65
N LEU A 32 -8.79 -1.30 -4.44
CA LEU A 32 -9.85 -0.93 -5.38
C LEU A 32 -9.91 0.59 -5.58
N HIS A 33 -9.85 1.36 -4.49
CA HIS A 33 -9.84 2.82 -4.57
C HIS A 33 -8.63 3.34 -5.37
N GLN A 34 -7.42 2.84 -5.09
CA GLN A 34 -6.23 3.25 -5.85
C GLN A 34 -6.35 2.87 -7.33
N GLN A 35 -6.86 1.68 -7.65
CA GLN A 35 -7.04 1.23 -9.03
C GLN A 35 -8.05 2.11 -9.79
N GLN A 36 -9.12 2.54 -9.12
CA GLN A 36 -10.07 3.50 -9.67
C GLN A 36 -9.40 4.85 -9.99
N GLN A 37 -8.62 5.39 -9.05
CA GLN A 37 -7.87 6.64 -9.26
C GLN A 37 -6.90 6.54 -10.43
N PHE A 38 -6.14 5.45 -10.52
CA PHE A 38 -5.22 5.22 -11.64
C PHE A 38 -5.93 5.14 -13.00
N SER A 39 -7.11 4.51 -13.02
CA SER A 39 -7.88 4.23 -14.23
C SER A 39 -8.74 5.41 -14.67
N ASP A 40 -9.01 6.39 -13.79
CA ASP A 40 -9.79 7.57 -14.12
C ASP A 40 -8.99 8.48 -15.07
N ARG A 41 -9.50 8.62 -16.29
CA ARG A 41 -8.88 9.46 -17.33
C ARG A 41 -9.11 10.96 -17.10
N LYS A 42 -10.04 11.32 -16.22
CA LYS A 42 -10.35 12.71 -15.85
C LYS A 42 -9.46 13.23 -14.72
N SER A 43 -8.84 12.33 -13.94
CA SER A 43 -7.90 12.70 -12.88
C SER A 43 -6.60 13.28 -13.43
N ASP A 44 -5.96 14.11 -12.63
CA ASP A 44 -4.67 14.70 -12.98
C ASP A 44 -3.61 13.61 -13.22
N LYS A 45 -2.68 13.86 -14.15
CA LYS A 45 -1.63 12.90 -14.50
C LYS A 45 -0.80 12.49 -13.28
N MET A 46 -0.54 13.44 -12.37
CA MET A 46 0.26 13.19 -11.17
C MET A 46 -0.51 12.39 -10.13
N GLU A 47 -1.81 12.64 -10.01
CA GLU A 47 -2.69 11.85 -9.16
C GLU A 47 -2.73 10.38 -9.60
N ARG A 48 -2.91 10.14 -10.90
CA ARG A 48 -2.90 8.78 -11.46
C ARG A 48 -1.57 8.07 -11.25
N ARG A 49 -0.45 8.77 -11.51
CA ARG A 49 0.90 8.20 -11.35
C ARG A 49 1.26 8.00 -9.87
N ARG A 50 0.66 8.73 -8.93
CA ARG A 50 0.79 8.48 -7.48
C ARG A 50 0.04 7.21 -7.08
N ALA A 51 -1.19 7.04 -7.57
CA ALA A 51 -1.97 5.83 -7.32
C ALA A 51 -1.27 4.58 -7.84
N GLU A 52 -0.71 4.63 -9.07
CA GLU A 52 0.09 3.55 -9.65
C GLU A 52 1.26 3.13 -8.74
N ARG A 53 2.05 4.08 -8.24
CA ARG A 53 3.17 3.78 -7.34
C ARG A 53 2.72 3.26 -5.99
N ALA A 54 1.63 3.78 -5.44
CA ALA A 54 1.08 3.29 -4.20
C ALA A 54 0.67 1.81 -4.33
N ILE A 55 0.00 1.45 -5.43
CA ILE A 55 -0.36 0.06 -5.76
C ILE A 55 0.89 -0.81 -5.82
N GLU A 56 1.91 -0.37 -6.56
CA GLU A 56 3.14 -1.12 -6.72
C GLU A 56 3.88 -1.33 -5.39
N LEU A 57 3.96 -0.29 -4.55
CA LEU A 57 4.53 -0.38 -3.20
C LEU A 57 3.79 -1.42 -2.35
N ALA A 58 2.45 -1.37 -2.36
CA ALA A 58 1.63 -2.32 -1.62
C ALA A 58 1.88 -3.77 -2.05
N ARG A 59 1.93 -4.02 -3.36
CA ARG A 59 2.20 -5.36 -3.92
C ARG A 59 3.57 -5.87 -3.49
N GLN A 60 4.60 -5.04 -3.66
CA GLN A 60 5.97 -5.40 -3.27
C GLN A 60 6.11 -5.70 -1.78
N GLU A 61 5.42 -4.95 -0.91
CA GLU A 61 5.49 -5.23 0.53
C GLU A 61 4.75 -6.51 0.90
N TYR A 62 3.56 -6.72 0.31
CA TYR A 62 2.82 -7.95 0.53
C TYR A 62 3.59 -9.18 0.05
N ASP A 63 4.24 -9.11 -1.11
CA ASP A 63 5.05 -10.21 -1.65
C ASP A 63 6.24 -10.55 -0.73
N LYS A 64 6.76 -9.59 0.05
CA LYS A 64 7.86 -9.79 1.00
C LYS A 64 7.40 -10.40 2.33
N GLN A 65 6.34 -9.85 2.91
CA GLN A 65 5.92 -10.16 4.29
C GLN A 65 4.77 -11.17 4.36
N THR A 66 4.00 -11.29 3.28
CA THR A 66 2.73 -12.03 3.23
C THR A 66 1.77 -11.62 4.37
N SER A 67 1.80 -10.34 4.76
CA SER A 67 0.91 -9.77 5.78
C SER A 67 0.25 -8.49 5.28
N PHE A 68 -1.07 -8.51 5.18
CA PHE A 68 -1.96 -7.38 4.95
C PHE A 68 -1.83 -6.33 6.05
N CYS A 69 -1.75 -6.70 7.33
CA CYS A 69 -1.63 -5.68 8.39
C CYS A 69 -0.33 -4.89 8.29
N GLN A 70 0.80 -5.56 8.03
CA GLN A 70 2.08 -4.87 7.83
C GLN A 70 2.08 -4.02 6.56
N THR A 71 1.52 -4.56 5.46
CA THR A 71 1.35 -3.82 4.21
C THR A 71 0.50 -2.56 4.43
N MET A 72 -0.62 -2.68 5.16
CA MET A 72 -1.50 -1.56 5.48
C MET A 72 -0.83 -0.52 6.37
N GLN A 73 0.02 -0.93 7.31
CA GLN A 73 0.83 -0.02 8.10
C GLN A 73 1.79 0.78 7.22
N LEU A 74 2.46 0.12 6.28
CA LEU A 74 3.36 0.77 5.32
C LEU A 74 2.60 1.80 4.48
N VAL A 75 1.54 1.40 3.76
CA VAL A 75 0.85 2.31 2.82
C VAL A 75 0.16 3.47 3.51
N ARG A 76 -0.25 3.34 4.78
CA ARG A 76 -0.77 4.47 5.58
C ARG A 76 0.30 5.50 5.89
N SER A 77 1.55 5.07 6.06
CA SER A 77 2.68 5.97 6.31
C SER A 77 3.34 6.49 5.03
N TYR A 78 3.00 5.89 3.89
CA TYR A 78 3.60 6.23 2.61
C TYR A 78 3.27 7.67 2.21
N LYS A 79 4.32 8.47 2.10
CA LYS A 79 4.28 9.78 1.45
C LYS A 79 5.04 9.66 0.14
N ASP A 80 4.34 9.94 -0.95
CA ASP A 80 4.93 9.93 -2.27
C ASP A 80 6.02 11.02 -2.37
N GLY A 81 7.28 10.57 -2.30
CA GLY A 81 8.47 11.42 -2.21
C GLY A 81 9.27 11.52 -3.50
N ASP A 82 8.71 11.09 -4.64
CA ASP A 82 9.45 11.09 -5.91
C ASP A 82 9.73 12.54 -6.37
N PRO A 83 11.00 12.98 -6.46
CA PRO A 83 11.35 14.35 -6.79
C PRO A 83 10.92 14.75 -8.22
N ARG A 84 10.64 13.78 -9.10
CA ARG A 84 10.05 14.04 -10.43
C ARG A 84 8.62 14.58 -10.35
N PHE A 85 8.01 14.62 -9.15
CA PHE A 85 6.71 15.21 -8.87
C PHE A 85 6.78 16.64 -8.35
N LYS A 86 8.00 17.14 -8.11
CA LYS A 86 8.28 18.56 -7.94
C LYS A 86 9.30 19.00 -8.99
N PRO A 87 9.00 18.77 -10.29
CA PRO A 87 9.88 19.18 -11.36
C PRO A 87 10.05 20.70 -11.31
N ARG A 88 11.25 21.19 -11.66
CA ARG A 88 11.41 22.62 -11.90
C ARG A 88 10.67 23.00 -13.16
N THR A 89 10.18 24.24 -13.21
CA THR A 89 9.51 24.77 -14.41
C THR A 89 10.40 24.56 -15.65
N GLY A 90 9.86 23.85 -16.65
CA GLY A 90 10.57 23.56 -17.90
C GLY A 90 11.42 22.27 -17.94
N GLU A 91 11.43 21.46 -16.87
CA GLU A 91 12.05 20.12 -16.92
C GLU A 91 11.20 19.13 -17.73
N ILE A 92 11.82 18.07 -18.27
CA ILE A 92 11.15 17.02 -19.08
C ILE A 92 10.01 16.31 -18.31
N HIS A 93 10.03 16.39 -16.98
CA HIS A 93 9.00 15.84 -16.10
C HIS A 93 8.07 16.90 -15.51
N ASP A 94 8.15 18.14 -15.99
CA ASP A 94 7.18 19.18 -15.70
C ASP A 94 5.86 18.86 -16.41
N PHE A 95 4.90 18.36 -15.64
CA PHE A 95 3.57 18.01 -16.11
C PHE A 95 2.53 19.09 -15.75
N ALA A 96 2.96 20.25 -15.24
CA ALA A 96 2.07 21.38 -15.05
C ALA A 96 1.48 21.82 -16.40
N PRO A 97 0.22 22.26 -16.45
CA PRO A 97 -0.35 22.81 -17.67
C PRO A 97 0.47 24.02 -18.13
N ALA A 98 0.77 24.09 -19.42
CA ALA A 98 1.38 25.29 -20.00
C ALA A 98 0.41 26.46 -19.83
N SER A 99 0.87 27.50 -19.15
CA SER A 99 0.18 28.79 -18.99
C SER A 99 0.03 29.53 -20.32
#